data_AF-A0A431PGW7-F1
#
_entry.id   AF-A0A431PGW7-F1
#
_cell.length_a   1.000
_cell.length_b   1.000
_cell.length_c   1.000
_cell.angle_alpha   90.00
_cell.angle_beta   90.00
_cell.angle_gamma   90.00
#
_symmetry.space_group_name_H-M   'P 1'
#
loop_
_entity.id
_entity.type
_entity.pdbx_description
1 polymer ?
#
loop_
_entity_poly.entity_id
_entity_poly.type
_entity_poly.pdbx_seq_one_letter_code
_entity_poly.pdbx_strand_id
1 'polypeptide(L)'
;EQTPTNIFFPNPKADFESYVTGFKLSEREFEWVINTHPDSRQFLIKHDQDSVIARLDLSDMLDIVKVLSGNVDTVQECEELRARVGDDPRVWVPIFCNWRSARREVSHAA
;
A
#
# COMPACT_ATOMS: atom_id res chain seq x y z
N GLU A 1 -8.66 -22.46 -1.24
CA GLU A 1 -8.08 -21.67 -0.12
C GLU A 1 -9.23 -21.01 0.65
N GLN A 2 -9.15 -20.94 1.99
CA GLN A 2 -10.18 -20.34 2.86
C GLN A 2 -9.76 -18.92 3.28
N THR A 3 -9.78 -17.98 2.34
CA THR A 3 -9.72 -16.55 2.67
C THR A 3 -11.00 -15.93 2.15
N PRO A 4 -11.90 -15.42 3.01
CA PRO A 4 -13.20 -14.91 2.56
C PRO A 4 -13.06 -13.63 1.71
N THR A 5 -11.93 -12.93 1.83
CA THR A 5 -11.62 -11.72 1.06
C THR A 5 -10.29 -11.89 0.32
N ASN A 6 -10.31 -11.63 -0.98
CA ASN A 6 -9.12 -11.61 -1.84
C ASN A 6 -8.89 -10.22 -2.42
N ILE A 7 -7.63 -9.86 -2.63
CA ILE A 7 -7.21 -8.62 -3.30
C ILE A 7 -6.47 -8.99 -4.58
N PHE A 8 -6.95 -8.51 -5.72
CA PHE A 8 -6.32 -8.70 -7.03
C PHE A 8 -5.80 -7.38 -7.57
N PHE A 9 -4.52 -7.35 -7.90
CA PHE A 9 -3.90 -6.22 -8.58
C PHE A 9 -4.01 -6.40 -10.10
N PRO A 10 -3.91 -5.31 -10.88
CA PRO A 10 -3.81 -5.41 -12.32
C PRO A 10 -2.65 -6.32 -12.73
N ASN A 11 -2.97 -7.33 -13.54
CA ASN A 11 -2.03 -8.33 -14.00
C ASN A 11 -2.33 -8.69 -15.47
N PRO A 12 -1.68 -8.03 -16.45
CA PRO A 12 -1.87 -8.30 -17.87
C PRO A 12 -1.47 -9.71 -18.31
N LYS A 13 -0.79 -10.47 -17.44
CA LYS A 13 -0.36 -11.85 -17.68
C LYS A 13 -1.25 -12.87 -16.97
N ALA A 14 -2.35 -12.44 -16.34
CA ALA A 14 -3.28 -13.34 -15.67
C ALA A 14 -3.92 -14.31 -16.69
N ASP A 15 -3.97 -15.58 -16.33
CA ASP A 15 -4.62 -16.62 -17.11
C ASP A 15 -6.02 -16.93 -16.55
N PHE A 16 -6.89 -17.38 -17.45
CA PHE A 16 -8.29 -17.67 -17.12
C PHE A 16 -8.42 -18.83 -16.11
N GLU A 17 -7.59 -19.86 -16.22
CA GLU A 17 -7.66 -21.05 -15.36
C GLU A 17 -7.42 -20.68 -13.89
N SER A 18 -6.36 -19.94 -13.61
CA SER A 18 -6.03 -19.53 -12.24
C SER A 18 -7.07 -18.54 -11.68
N TYR A 19 -7.48 -17.54 -12.46
CA TYR A 19 -8.29 -16.43 -11.96
C TYR A 19 -9.80 -16.72 -11.95
N VAL A 20 -10.33 -17.35 -12.99
CA VAL A 20 -11.77 -17.67 -13.06
C VAL A 20 -12.04 -19.03 -12.43
N THR A 21 -11.28 -20.06 -12.79
CA THR A 21 -11.54 -21.42 -12.27
C THR A 21 -11.00 -21.58 -10.84
N GLY A 22 -9.79 -21.08 -10.56
CA GLY A 22 -9.14 -21.17 -9.25
C GLY A 22 -9.70 -20.18 -8.23
N PHE A 23 -9.62 -18.89 -8.53
CA PHE A 23 -10.04 -17.80 -7.63
C PHE A 23 -11.52 -17.40 -7.74
N LYS A 24 -12.28 -18.02 -8.64
CA LYS A 24 -13.73 -17.78 -8.80
C LYS A 24 -14.06 -16.33 -9.13
N LEU A 25 -13.17 -15.64 -9.86
CA LEU A 25 -13.54 -14.37 -10.48
C LEU A 25 -14.61 -14.60 -11.55
N SER A 26 -15.56 -13.69 -11.64
CA SER A 26 -16.40 -13.53 -12.82
C SER A 26 -15.57 -13.09 -14.02
N GLU A 27 -16.10 -13.29 -15.22
CA GLU A 27 -15.46 -12.84 -16.46
C GLU A 27 -15.18 -11.32 -16.43
N ARG A 28 -16.12 -10.53 -15.90
CA ARG A 28 -15.97 -9.08 -15.76
C ARG A 28 -14.85 -8.68 -14.80
N GLU A 29 -14.71 -9.39 -13.68
CA GLU A 29 -13.61 -9.18 -12.73
C GLU A 29 -12.26 -9.54 -13.37
N PHE A 30 -12.21 -10.66 -14.11
CA PHE A 30 -11.02 -11.08 -14.84
C PHE A 30 -10.63 -10.09 -15.95
N GLU A 31 -11.59 -9.62 -16.74
CA GLU A 31 -11.38 -8.58 -17.76
C GLU A 31 -10.80 -7.30 -17.14
N TRP A 32 -11.25 -6.91 -15.95
CA TRP A 32 -10.68 -5.78 -15.24
C TRP A 32 -9.22 -6.04 -14.84
N VAL A 33 -8.90 -7.23 -14.33
CA VAL A 33 -7.54 -7.62 -13.92
C VAL A 33 -6.55 -7.52 -15.09
N ILE A 34 -6.92 -7.99 -16.28
CA ILE A 34 -6.00 -8.02 -17.43
C ILE A 34 -5.88 -6.67 -18.17
N ASN A 35 -6.93 -5.84 -18.15
CA ASN A 35 -6.98 -4.60 -18.95
C ASN A 35 -6.64 -3.34 -18.16
N THR A 36 -6.64 -3.38 -16.82
CA THR A 36 -6.31 -2.21 -16.01
C THR A 36 -4.79 -1.95 -16.02
N HIS A 37 -4.40 -0.68 -16.11
CA HIS A 37 -2.99 -0.31 -16.06
C HIS A 37 -2.42 -0.48 -14.64
N PRO A 38 -1.25 -1.11 -14.44
CA PRO A 38 -0.64 -1.28 -13.10
C PRO A 38 -0.44 0.02 -12.32
N ASP A 39 -0.12 1.12 -13.02
CA ASP A 39 0.09 2.43 -12.40
C ASP A 39 -1.20 3.13 -11.91
N SER A 40 -2.37 2.55 -12.18
CA SER A 40 -3.66 3.11 -11.74
C SER A 40 -3.80 3.18 -10.21
N ARG A 41 -2.97 2.44 -9.46
CA ARG A 41 -3.08 2.23 -8.01
C ARG A 41 -4.43 1.65 -7.59
N GLN A 42 -5.13 1.01 -8.52
CA GLN A 42 -6.39 0.34 -8.27
C GLN A 42 -6.18 -1.14 -7.97
N PHE A 43 -7.09 -1.72 -7.21
CA PHE A 43 -7.13 -3.15 -6.92
C PHE A 43 -8.58 -3.60 -6.72
N LEU A 44 -8.87 -4.81 -7.16
CA LEU A 44 -10.16 -5.46 -6.98
C LEU A 44 -10.16 -6.15 -5.61
N ILE A 45 -11.14 -5.83 -4.78
CA ILE A 45 -11.43 -6.54 -3.54
C ILE A 45 -12.63 -7.43 -3.81
N LYS A 46 -12.47 -8.74 -3.65
CA LYS A 46 -13.54 -9.73 -3.76
C LYS A 46 -13.86 -10.30 -2.39
N HIS A 47 -15.13 -10.28 -2.01
CA HIS A 47 -15.64 -10.91 -0.80
C HIS A 47 -16.82 -11.80 -1.17
N ASP A 48 -16.58 -13.12 -1.17
CA ASP A 48 -17.55 -14.11 -1.68
C ASP A 48 -18.06 -13.75 -3.10
N GLN A 49 -19.34 -13.39 -3.24
CA GLN A 49 -19.97 -13.03 -4.52
C GLN A 49 -19.87 -11.53 -4.83
N ASP A 50 -19.49 -10.71 -3.86
CA ASP A 50 -19.41 -9.26 -4.01
C ASP A 50 -17.98 -8.81 -4.35
N SER A 51 -17.87 -7.73 -5.11
CA SER A 51 -16.59 -7.08 -5.34
C SER A 51 -16.67 -5.58 -5.57
N VAL A 52 -15.56 -4.93 -5.22
CA VAL A 52 -15.38 -3.49 -5.39
C VAL A 52 -13.99 -3.21 -5.94
N ILE A 53 -13.88 -2.18 -6.77
CA ILE A 53 -12.58 -1.64 -7.20
C ILE A 53 -12.25 -0.48 -6.27
N ALA A 54 -11.17 -0.61 -5.52
CA ALA A 54 -10.64 0.45 -4.67
C ALA A 54 -9.42 1.09 -5.34
N ARG A 55 -9.09 2.31 -4.93
CA ARG A 55 -7.85 3.01 -5.31
C ARG A 55 -7.10 3.40 -4.06
N LEU A 56 -5.81 3.07 -4.01
CA LEU A 56 -4.93 3.54 -2.94
C LEU A 56 -4.48 4.97 -3.24
N ASP A 57 -5.03 5.92 -2.51
CA ASP A 57 -4.63 7.33 -2.56
C ASP A 57 -3.85 7.68 -1.29
N LEU A 58 -2.56 7.94 -1.44
CA LEU A 58 -1.65 8.35 -0.35
C LEU A 58 -1.22 9.81 -0.48
N SER A 59 -1.93 10.60 -1.30
CA SER A 59 -1.55 11.99 -1.59
C SER A 59 -1.52 12.87 -0.33
N ASP A 60 -2.33 12.53 0.69
CA ASP A 60 -2.40 13.24 1.97
C ASP A 60 -1.48 12.67 3.05
N MET A 61 -0.73 11.60 2.75
CA MET A 61 0.12 10.86 3.68
C MET A 61 1.58 10.77 3.21
N LEU A 62 2.03 11.75 2.42
CA LEU A 62 3.39 11.79 1.84
C LEU A 62 4.50 11.69 2.90
N ASP A 63 4.20 12.14 4.10
CA ASP A 63 5.08 12.15 5.24
C ASP A 63 5.40 10.73 5.74
N ILE A 64 4.50 9.75 5.59
CA ILE A 64 4.74 8.36 6.01
C ILE A 64 5.03 7.40 4.85
N VAL A 65 4.83 7.81 3.59
CA VAL A 65 5.09 6.98 2.40
C VAL A 65 6.50 6.39 2.40
N LYS A 66 7.50 7.16 2.86
CA LYS A 66 8.89 6.70 2.91
C LYS A 66 9.10 5.51 3.85
N VAL A 67 8.35 5.42 4.95
CA VAL A 67 8.38 4.28 5.89
C VAL A 67 7.81 3.02 5.25
N LEU A 68 6.85 3.18 4.34
CA LEU A 68 6.22 2.06 3.63
C LEU A 68 7.04 1.57 2.43
N SER A 69 8.13 2.27 2.08
CA SER A 69 8.99 1.93 0.94
C SER A 69 9.95 0.80 1.30
N GLY A 70 9.89 -0.30 0.54
CA GLY A 70 10.86 -1.39 0.57
C GLY A 70 12.00 -1.27 -0.46
N ASN A 71 12.19 -0.09 -1.09
CA ASN A 71 13.30 0.11 -2.02
C ASN A 71 14.65 0.02 -1.28
N VAL A 72 15.64 -0.64 -1.90
CA VAL A 72 17.01 -0.80 -1.40
C VAL A 72 17.58 0.52 -0.88
N ASP A 73 17.45 1.61 -1.64
CA ASP A 73 17.98 2.92 -1.23
C ASP A 73 17.30 3.42 0.07
N THR A 74 15.98 3.24 0.18
CA THR A 74 15.20 3.69 1.34
C THR A 74 15.47 2.82 2.57
N VAL A 75 15.68 1.51 2.37
CA VAL A 75 16.05 0.58 3.43
C VAL A 75 17.45 0.89 3.93
N GLN A 76 18.43 1.09 3.03
CA GLN A 76 19.79 1.43 3.40
C GLN A 76 19.86 2.75 4.18
N GLU A 77 19.17 3.80 3.71
CA GLU A 77 19.08 5.07 4.43
C GLU A 77 18.51 4.89 5.86
N CYS A 78 17.47 4.06 6.00
CA CYS A 78 16.88 3.75 7.30
C CYS A 78 17.87 3.02 8.24
N GLU A 79 18.59 2.03 7.71
CA GLU A 79 19.61 1.29 8.48
C GLU A 79 20.76 2.19 8.93
N GLU A 80 21.30 3.01 8.03
CA GLU A 80 22.36 3.98 8.36
C GLU A 80 21.92 4.99 9.42
N LEU A 81 20.67 5.45 9.35
CA LEU A 81 20.10 6.35 10.35
C LEU A 81 19.96 5.66 11.70
N ARG A 82 19.38 4.46 11.74
CA ARG A 82 19.22 3.67 12.98
C ARG A 82 20.56 3.33 13.63
N ALA A 83 21.59 3.05 12.84
CA ALA A 83 22.95 2.85 13.36
C ALA A 83 23.53 4.10 14.05
N ARG A 84 23.11 5.30 13.63
CA ARG A 84 23.58 6.59 14.18
C ARG A 84 22.77 7.07 15.39
N VAL A 85 21.46 6.86 15.42
CA VAL A 85 20.56 7.44 16.44
C VAL A 85 19.89 6.40 17.35
N GLY A 86 20.11 5.11 17.10
CA GLY A 86 19.51 3.99 17.81
C GLY A 86 18.20 3.49 17.19
N ASP A 87 17.73 2.35 17.71
CA ASP A 87 16.58 1.62 17.17
C ASP A 87 15.21 2.10 17.68
N ASP A 88 15.16 3.10 18.57
CA ASP A 88 13.90 3.64 19.07
C ASP A 88 13.16 4.41 17.96
N PRO A 89 11.99 3.93 17.49
CA PRO A 89 11.24 4.57 16.40
C PRO A 89 10.79 5.99 16.74
N ARG A 90 10.68 6.34 18.03
CA ARG A 90 10.37 7.71 18.45
C ARG A 90 11.50 8.70 18.12
N VAL A 91 12.71 8.19 17.88
CA VAL A 91 13.91 8.96 17.54
C VAL A 91 14.15 8.96 16.03
N TRP A 92 14.24 7.79 15.39
CA TRP A 92 14.66 7.72 13.99
C TRP A 92 13.54 8.03 12.99
N VAL A 93 12.28 7.67 13.25
CA VAL A 93 11.18 7.87 12.28
C VAL A 93 10.97 9.34 11.92
N PRO A 94 10.91 10.30 12.88
CA PRO A 94 10.73 11.71 12.54
C PRO A 94 11.89 12.28 11.70
N ILE A 95 13.12 11.81 11.94
CA ILE A 95 14.30 12.22 11.17
C ILE A 95 14.23 11.64 9.76
N PHE A 96 13.94 10.34 9.65
CA PHE A 96 13.85 9.62 8.38
C PHE A 96 12.82 10.21 7.43
N CYS A 97 11.66 10.58 7.98
CA CYS A 97 10.53 11.13 7.24
C CYS A 97 10.61 12.65 7.09
N ASN A 98 11.65 13.29 7.64
CA ASN A 98 11.75 14.75 7.74
C ASN A 98 10.47 15.38 8.31
N TRP A 99 9.86 14.73 9.30
CA TRP A 99 8.83 15.31 10.15
C TRP A 99 9.50 16.36 11.03
N ARG A 100 9.92 17.48 10.43
CA ARG A 100 10.31 18.68 11.17
C ARG A 100 9.20 18.90 12.16
N SER A 101 9.53 18.88 13.46
CA SER A 101 8.58 18.92 14.56
C SER A 101 7.54 20.02 14.31
N ALA A 102 6.41 19.64 13.71
CA ALA A 102 5.25 20.48 13.64
C ALA A 102 4.65 20.45 15.04
N ARG A 103 5.35 21.06 16.00
CA ARG A 103 4.70 21.70 17.13
C ARG A 103 3.87 22.83 16.52
N ARG A 104 2.72 22.49 15.97
CA ARG A 104 1.57 23.35 16.16
C ARG A 104 1.23 23.15 17.62
N GLU A 105 1.58 24.13 18.43
CA GLU A 105 0.97 24.31 19.72
C GLU A 105 -0.54 24.17 19.51
N VAL A 106 -1.12 23.12 20.08
CA VAL A 106 -2.55 23.10 20.29
C VAL A 106 -2.76 24.12 21.40
N SER A 107 -2.91 25.39 21.01
CA SER A 107 -3.37 26.44 21.90
C SER A 107 -4.71 25.97 22.44
N HIS A 108 -4.72 25.62 23.73
CA HIS A 108 -5.93 25.45 24.50
C HIS A 108 -6.66 26.80 24.45
N ALA A 109 -7.68 26.92 23.61
CA ALA A 109 -8.64 28.00 23.67
C ALA A 109 -9.89 27.43 24.34
N ALA A 110 -10.12 27.93 25.56
CA ALA A 110 -11.29 27.70 26.39
C ALA A 110 -12.59 28.18 25.74
#